data_AF-A0AAV2YMH2-F1
#
_entry.id   AF-A0AAV2YMH2-F1
#
_cell.length_a   1.000
_cell.length_b   1.000
_cell.length_c   1.000
_cell.angle_alpha   90.00
_cell.angle_beta   90.00
_cell.angle_gamma   90.00
#
_symmetry.space_group_name_H-M   'P 1'
#
loop_
_entity.id
_entity.type
_entity.pdbx_description
1 polymer ?
#
loop_
_entity_poly.entity_id
_entity_poly.type
_entity_poly.pdbx_seq_one_letter_code
_entity_poly.pdbx_strand_id
1 'polypeptide(L)'
;MTALVQTASREEYNNTREPLLKLCDGDKMHPLFAYYDENWNNMPEAFVTFELDNLAHLSNATNNRIKSKWSKLKQQVNAAFTVEQLIATLAHIQYMCEEDYNRELNHIGHCRAPDEDSDDSELKLLFNTVSAFAYKVYAKAYNLSNEKS
;
A
#
# COMPACT_ATOMS: atom_id res chain seq x y z
N MET A 1 -13.56 -8.13 9.56
CA MET A 1 -12.91 -7.70 8.30
C MET A 1 -11.42 -7.44 8.49
N THR A 2 -11.00 -6.64 9.48
CA THR A 2 -9.57 -6.38 9.76
C THR A 2 -8.75 -7.66 9.94
N ALA A 3 -9.30 -8.66 10.64
CA ALA A 3 -8.64 -9.94 10.87
C ALA A 3 -8.42 -10.81 9.62
N LEU A 4 -9.20 -10.66 8.53
CA LEU A 4 -9.00 -11.40 7.27
C LEU A 4 -7.95 -10.73 6.36
N VAL A 5 -7.68 -9.46 6.62
CA VAL A 5 -6.81 -8.60 5.81
C VAL A 5 -5.43 -8.52 6.46
N GLN A 6 -5.38 -8.41 7.79
CA GLN A 6 -4.16 -8.24 8.59
C GLN A 6 -3.65 -9.56 9.18
N THR A 7 -3.52 -10.60 8.36
CA THR A 7 -2.93 -11.87 8.79
C THR A 7 -1.45 -11.92 8.42
N ALA A 8 -0.63 -12.47 9.31
CA ALA A 8 0.82 -12.60 9.13
C ALA A 8 1.23 -13.91 8.44
N SER A 9 0.28 -14.85 8.25
CA SER A 9 0.55 -16.12 7.57
C SER A 9 -0.70 -16.69 6.88
N ARG A 10 -0.47 -17.62 5.94
CA ARG A 10 -1.53 -18.36 5.26
C ARG A 10 -2.37 -19.20 6.22
N GLU A 11 -1.75 -19.73 7.27
CA GLU A 11 -2.45 -20.52 8.30
C GLU A 11 -3.40 -19.64 9.12
N GLU A 12 -2.93 -18.47 9.56
CA GLU A 12 -3.75 -17.49 10.27
C GLU A 12 -4.92 -16.96 9.42
N TYR A 13 -4.68 -16.77 8.11
CA TYR A 13 -5.73 -16.42 7.15
C TYR A 13 -6.81 -17.50 7.04
N ASN A 14 -6.43 -18.78 6.95
CA ASN A 14 -7.40 -19.87 6.92
C ASN A 14 -8.19 -19.97 8.24
N ASN A 15 -7.52 -19.76 9.37
CA ASN A 15 -8.14 -19.76 10.70
C ASN A 15 -9.14 -18.60 10.87
N THR A 16 -8.91 -17.46 10.24
CA THR A 16 -9.83 -16.31 10.27
C THR A 16 -10.98 -16.44 9.26
N ARG A 17 -10.83 -17.28 8.23
CA ARG A 17 -11.89 -17.66 7.28
C ARG A 17 -12.93 -18.61 7.89
N GLU A 18 -12.53 -19.49 8.80
CA GLU A 18 -13.46 -20.42 9.48
C GLU A 18 -14.62 -19.72 10.22
N PRO A 19 -14.40 -18.65 11.01
CA PRO A 19 -15.47 -17.85 11.60
C PRO A 19 -16.47 -17.28 10.59
N LEU A 20 -16.02 -16.87 9.40
CA LEU A 20 -16.90 -16.36 8.35
C LEU A 20 -17.81 -17.46 7.82
N LEU A 21 -17.28 -18.68 7.65
CA LEU A 21 -18.07 -19.84 7.26
C LEU A 21 -19.06 -20.24 8.37
N LYS A 22 -18.64 -20.18 9.64
CA LYS A 22 -19.53 -20.43 10.80
C LYS A 22 -20.66 -19.40 10.90
N LEU A 23 -20.41 -18.14 10.54
CA LEU A 23 -21.45 -17.10 10.48
C LEU A 23 -22.47 -17.37 9.36
N CYS A 24 -22.08 -18.13 8.35
CA CYS A 24 -22.95 -18.59 7.27
C CYS A 24 -23.53 -19.99 7.56
N ASP A 25 -23.61 -20.39 8.83
CA ASP A 25 -24.11 -21.72 9.26
C ASP A 25 -23.36 -22.92 8.65
N GLY A 26 -22.11 -22.72 8.23
CA GLY A 26 -21.34 -23.74 7.52
C GLY A 26 -21.69 -23.88 6.03
N ASP A 27 -22.63 -23.09 5.53
CA ASP A 27 -23.04 -23.11 4.13
C ASP A 27 -22.05 -22.33 3.25
N LYS A 28 -21.35 -23.08 2.39
CA LYS A 28 -20.42 -22.51 1.40
C LYS A 28 -21.14 -21.84 0.22
N MET A 29 -22.42 -22.17 0.00
CA MET A 29 -23.25 -21.56 -1.04
C MET A 29 -23.97 -20.32 -0.53
N HIS A 30 -23.84 -20.00 0.76
CA HIS A 30 -24.40 -18.79 1.31
C HIS A 30 -23.88 -17.58 0.51
N PRO A 31 -24.73 -16.65 0.05
CA PRO A 31 -24.33 -15.59 -0.88
C PRO A 31 -23.14 -14.75 -0.38
N LEU A 32 -23.06 -14.52 0.93
CA LEU A 32 -21.93 -13.80 1.55
C LEU A 32 -20.61 -14.58 1.42
N PHE A 33 -20.65 -15.90 1.67
CA PHE A 33 -19.47 -16.74 1.64
C PHE A 33 -19.02 -17.01 0.20
N ALA A 34 -19.96 -17.32 -0.70
CA ALA A 34 -19.70 -17.51 -2.11
C ALA A 34 -19.07 -16.25 -2.73
N TYR A 35 -19.63 -15.07 -2.44
CA TYR A 35 -19.06 -13.80 -2.91
C TYR A 35 -17.64 -13.57 -2.37
N TYR A 36 -17.41 -13.82 -1.08
CA TYR A 36 -16.09 -13.72 -0.49
C TYR A 36 -15.10 -14.70 -1.12
N ASP A 37 -15.50 -15.96 -1.33
CA ASP A 37 -14.62 -16.98 -1.88
C ASP A 37 -14.23 -16.67 -3.33
N GLU A 38 -15.21 -16.25 -4.13
CA GLU A 38 -15.01 -15.94 -5.54
C GLU A 38 -14.17 -14.68 -5.77
N ASN A 39 -14.41 -13.61 -5.00
CA ASN A 39 -13.85 -12.28 -5.28
C ASN A 39 -12.65 -11.93 -4.40
N TRP A 40 -12.56 -12.51 -3.21
CA TRP A 40 -11.50 -12.22 -2.25
C TRP A 40 -10.58 -13.44 -2.13
N ASN A 41 -11.10 -14.60 -1.77
CA ASN A 41 -10.23 -15.76 -1.50
C ASN A 41 -9.42 -16.23 -2.71
N ASN A 42 -9.88 -15.96 -3.94
CA ASN A 42 -9.16 -16.22 -5.18
C ASN A 42 -8.03 -15.23 -5.51
N MET A 43 -7.96 -14.08 -4.83
CA MET A 43 -6.94 -13.05 -5.09
C MET A 43 -6.33 -12.49 -3.78
N PRO A 44 -5.85 -13.34 -2.86
CA PRO A 44 -5.32 -12.90 -1.56
C PRO A 44 -4.14 -11.93 -1.68
N GLU A 45 -3.37 -12.03 -2.76
CA GLU A 45 -2.24 -11.14 -3.08
C GLU A 45 -2.63 -9.67 -3.26
N ALA A 46 -3.91 -9.36 -3.53
CA ALA A 46 -4.37 -7.98 -3.70
C ALA A 46 -4.71 -7.28 -2.39
N PHE A 47 -4.94 -8.02 -1.29
CA PHE A 47 -5.49 -7.42 -0.07
C PHE A 47 -5.00 -8.03 1.25
N VAL A 48 -4.32 -9.18 1.27
CA VAL A 48 -3.85 -9.80 2.52
C VAL A 48 -2.43 -9.36 2.85
N THR A 49 -2.19 -8.96 4.10
CA THR A 49 -0.93 -8.36 4.54
C THR A 49 0.28 -9.28 4.32
N PHE A 50 0.24 -10.57 4.64
CA PHE A 50 1.41 -11.45 4.44
C PHE A 50 1.80 -11.66 2.96
N GLU A 51 0.86 -11.55 2.02
CA GLU A 51 1.19 -11.58 0.57
C GLU A 51 1.69 -10.20 0.11
N LEU A 52 1.16 -9.12 0.70
CA LEU A 52 1.53 -7.73 0.41
C LEU A 52 2.82 -7.27 1.10
N ASP A 53 3.30 -7.97 2.13
CA ASP A 53 4.44 -7.56 2.95
C ASP A 53 5.75 -7.51 2.14
N ASN A 54 5.80 -8.26 1.02
CA ASN A 54 6.89 -8.21 0.05
C ASN A 54 6.83 -6.98 -0.88
N LEU A 55 5.76 -6.18 -0.85
CA LEU A 55 5.61 -4.99 -1.67
C LEU A 55 5.93 -3.73 -0.87
N ALA A 56 7.09 -3.15 -1.18
CA ALA A 56 7.76 -1.97 -0.59
C ALA A 56 6.91 -0.74 -0.17
N HIS A 57 5.65 -0.65 -0.61
CA HIS A 57 4.83 0.56 -0.55
C HIS A 57 3.43 0.32 0.06
N LEU A 58 3.15 -0.87 0.61
CA LEU A 58 1.80 -1.31 0.99
C LEU A 58 1.64 -1.74 2.46
N SER A 59 2.64 -1.55 3.33
CA SER A 59 2.49 -1.88 4.77
C SER A 59 1.43 -1.04 5.51
N ASN A 60 0.92 0.01 4.86
CA ASN A 60 -0.34 0.66 5.23
C ASN A 60 -1.43 0.18 4.27
N ALA A 61 -2.27 -0.75 4.73
CA ALA A 61 -3.35 -1.37 3.95
C ALA A 61 -3.98 -0.37 2.96
N THR A 62 -3.77 -0.61 1.66
CA THR A 62 -4.13 0.25 0.53
C THR A 62 -5.52 0.90 0.69
N ASN A 63 -6.46 0.15 1.26
CA ASN A 63 -7.82 0.60 1.54
C ASN A 63 -7.90 1.78 2.53
N ASN A 64 -7.08 1.82 3.58
CA ASN A 64 -7.06 2.95 4.52
C ASN A 64 -6.54 4.23 3.85
N ARG A 65 -5.53 4.10 2.98
CA ARG A 65 -5.02 5.23 2.21
C ARG A 65 -6.05 5.72 1.19
N ILE A 66 -6.72 4.82 0.49
CA ILE A 66 -7.80 5.14 -0.45
C ILE A 66 -8.97 5.81 0.29
N LYS A 67 -9.44 5.23 1.40
CA LYS A 67 -10.52 5.80 2.22
C LYS A 67 -10.18 7.18 2.75
N SER A 68 -8.94 7.36 3.23
CA SER A 68 -8.46 8.66 3.71
C SER A 68 -8.45 9.71 2.59
N LYS A 69 -7.91 9.37 1.42
CA LYS A 69 -7.91 10.25 0.25
C LYS A 69 -9.32 10.58 -0.21
N TRP A 70 -10.21 9.59 -0.27
CA TRP A 70 -11.61 9.78 -0.64
C TRP A 70 -12.36 10.66 0.35
N SER A 71 -12.09 10.52 1.65
CA SER A 71 -12.67 11.38 2.69
C SER A 71 -12.24 12.85 2.52
N LYS A 72 -10.96 13.12 2.27
CA LYS A 72 -10.45 14.46 1.99
C LYS A 72 -11.08 15.06 0.72
N LEU A 73 -11.20 14.25 -0.33
CA LEU A 73 -11.80 14.67 -1.58
C LEU A 73 -13.28 15.03 -1.42
N LYS A 74 -14.04 14.26 -0.64
CA LYS A 74 -15.43 14.59 -0.29
C LYS A 74 -15.57 15.92 0.45
N GLN A 75 -14.56 16.35 1.21
CA GLN A 75 -14.59 17.65 1.88
C GLN A 75 -14.37 18.82 0.91
N GLN A 76 -13.73 18.58 -0.23
CA GLN A 76 -13.44 19.60 -1.24
C GLN A 76 -14.52 19.71 -2.33
N VAL A 77 -15.39 18.70 -2.43
CA VAL A 77 -16.46 18.63 -3.42
C VAL A 77 -17.80 19.01 -2.78
N ASN A 78 -18.56 19.88 -3.43
CA ASN A 78 -19.91 20.23 -2.97
C ASN A 78 -20.96 19.26 -3.54
N ALA A 79 -21.88 18.79 -2.68
CA ALA A 79 -23.01 17.96 -3.08
C ALA A 79 -23.96 18.65 -4.09
N ALA A 80 -23.89 19.97 -4.19
CA ALA A 80 -24.66 20.76 -5.16
C ALA A 80 -24.06 20.78 -6.58
N PHE A 81 -22.89 20.17 -6.80
CA PHE A 81 -22.28 20.13 -8.13
C PHE A 81 -23.06 19.20 -9.07
N THR A 82 -23.25 19.65 -10.31
CA THR A 82 -23.65 18.76 -11.40
C THR A 82 -22.55 17.73 -11.67
N VAL A 83 -22.89 16.62 -12.32
CA VAL A 83 -21.93 15.56 -12.68
C VAL A 83 -20.75 16.13 -13.49
N GLU A 84 -21.02 17.04 -14.41
CA GLU A 84 -20.00 17.68 -15.26
C GLU A 84 -19.05 18.54 -14.43
N GLN A 85 -19.59 19.37 -13.54
CA GLN A 85 -18.79 20.19 -12.63
C GLN A 85 -17.97 19.33 -11.67
N LEU A 86 -18.54 18.23 -11.18
CA LEU A 86 -17.85 17.26 -10.35
C LEU A 86 -16.65 16.63 -11.09
N ILE A 87 -16.86 16.13 -12.31
CA ILE A 87 -15.80 15.52 -13.12
C ILE A 87 -14.70 16.54 -13.43
N ALA A 88 -15.06 17.76 -13.82
CA ALA A 88 -14.10 18.83 -14.09
C ALA A 88 -13.27 19.19 -12.85
N THR A 89 -13.91 19.30 -11.68
CA THR A 89 -13.22 19.59 -10.41
C THR A 89 -12.28 18.45 -10.01
N LEU A 90 -12.73 17.20 -10.16
CA LEU A 90 -11.92 16.01 -9.88
C LEU A 90 -10.66 15.93 -10.76
N ALA A 91 -10.84 16.13 -12.07
CA ALA A 91 -9.73 16.14 -13.02
C ALA A 91 -8.73 17.27 -12.69
N HIS A 92 -9.22 18.43 -12.29
CA HIS A 92 -8.36 19.54 -11.89
C HIS A 92 -7.58 19.25 -10.60
N ILE A 93 -8.22 18.67 -9.57
CA ILE A 93 -7.54 18.27 -8.34
C ILE A 93 -6.46 17.22 -8.63
N GLN A 94 -6.74 16.24 -9.48
CA GLN A 94 -5.76 15.25 -9.90
C GLN A 94 -4.56 15.91 -10.59
N TYR A 95 -4.82 16.78 -11.57
CA TYR A 95 -3.78 17.53 -12.28
C TYR A 95 -2.87 18.31 -11.31
N MET A 96 -3.46 19.04 -10.35
CA MET A 96 -2.69 19.79 -9.35
C MET A 96 -1.83 18.87 -8.47
N CYS A 97 -2.38 17.72 -8.05
CA CYS A 97 -1.64 16.74 -7.27
C CYS A 97 -0.48 16.10 -8.04
N GLU A 98 -0.66 15.85 -9.34
CA GLU A 98 0.40 15.33 -10.23
C GLU A 98 1.50 16.37 -10.45
N GLU A 99 1.13 17.63 -10.67
CA GLU A 99 2.08 18.74 -10.79
C GLU A 99 2.90 18.95 -9.51
N ASP A 100 2.25 18.90 -8.34
CA ASP A 100 2.96 18.99 -7.06
C ASP A 100 3.89 17.78 -6.84
N TYR A 101 3.43 16.57 -7.19
CA TYR A 101 4.27 15.37 -7.14
C TYR A 101 5.50 15.48 -8.07
N ASN A 102 5.29 15.93 -9.30
CA ASN A 102 6.35 16.14 -10.28
C ASN A 102 7.30 17.24 -9.83
N ARG A 103 6.80 18.31 -9.21
CA ARG A 103 7.63 19.38 -8.65
C ARG A 103 8.53 18.83 -7.55
N GLU A 104 7.97 18.10 -6.59
CA GLU A 104 8.74 17.48 -5.50
C GLU A 104 9.79 16.49 -6.02
N LEU A 105 9.43 15.68 -7.01
CA LEU A 105 10.33 14.69 -7.60
C LEU A 105 11.48 15.33 -8.40
N ASN A 106 11.21 16.46 -9.07
CA ASN A 106 12.21 17.18 -9.87
C ASN A 106 12.88 18.33 -9.10
N HIS A 107 12.56 18.51 -7.81
CA HIS A 107 13.17 19.56 -7.00
C HIS A 107 14.64 19.21 -6.73
N ILE A 108 15.55 20.02 -7.27
CA ILE A 108 16.99 19.88 -7.06
C ILE A 108 17.28 20.04 -5.56
N GLY A 109 17.84 18.99 -4.94
CA GLY A 109 18.12 18.94 -3.50
C GLY A 109 17.13 18.12 -2.67
N HIS A 110 16.12 17.49 -3.28
CA HIS A 110 15.27 16.49 -2.59
C HIS A 110 16.03 15.16 -2.43
N CYS A 111 17.08 15.15 -1.60
CA CYS A 111 17.63 13.91 -1.08
C CYS A 111 16.62 13.41 -0.04
N ARG A 112 15.99 12.24 -0.25
CA ARG A 112 15.48 11.52 0.92
C ARG A 112 16.73 11.33 1.81
N ALA A 113 16.69 11.74 3.06
CA ALA A 113 17.84 11.52 3.92
C ALA A 113 18.05 9.99 4.05
N PRO A 114 19.30 9.49 4.02
CA PRO A 114 19.54 8.17 4.57
C PRO A 114 19.05 8.18 6.04
N ASP A 115 18.62 7.03 6.57
CA ASP A 115 18.65 6.87 8.03
C ASP A 115 20.06 7.29 8.47
N GLU A 116 20.15 8.23 9.42
CA GLU A 116 21.37 8.99 9.79
C GLU A 116 22.56 8.10 10.23
N ASP A 117 22.38 6.78 10.31
CA ASP A 117 23.32 5.80 10.85
C ASP A 117 24.28 5.18 9.82
N SER A 118 24.13 5.44 8.51
CA SER A 118 25.06 4.87 7.50
C SER A 118 26.11 5.90 7.09
N ASP A 119 27.33 5.75 7.61
CA ASP A 119 28.44 6.66 7.30
C ASP A 119 29.05 6.43 5.90
N ASP A 120 28.69 5.33 5.25
CA ASP A 120 29.34 4.85 4.03
C ASP A 120 28.92 5.64 2.77
N SER A 121 29.91 6.12 2.02
CA SER A 121 29.70 7.04 0.89
C SER A 121 29.00 6.37 -0.30
N GLU A 122 29.22 5.06 -0.48
CA GLU A 122 28.62 4.29 -1.58
C GLU A 122 27.13 4.05 -1.35
N LEU A 123 26.72 3.79 -0.11
CA LEU A 123 25.32 3.62 0.27
C LEU A 123 24.55 4.94 0.13
N LYS A 124 25.17 6.08 0.49
CA LYS A 124 24.58 7.41 0.28
C LYS A 124 24.32 7.71 -1.21
N LEU A 125 25.25 7.33 -2.09
CA LEU A 125 25.09 7.52 -3.53
C LEU A 125 24.00 6.59 -4.10
N LEU A 126 23.99 5.33 -3.69
CA LEU A 126 22.96 4.37 -4.09
C LEU A 126 21.57 4.87 -3.67
N PHE A 127 21.44 5.32 -2.41
CA PHE A 127 20.18 5.82 -1.87
C PHE A 127 19.56 6.94 -2.73
N ASN A 128 20.37 7.85 -3.24
CA ASN A 128 19.91 8.96 -4.07
C ASN A 128 19.57 8.57 -5.52
N THR A 129 19.99 7.37 -5.96
CA THR A 129 19.81 6.90 -7.34
C THR A 129 18.74 5.83 -7.47
N VAL A 130 18.42 5.12 -6.38
CA VAL A 130 17.47 4.01 -6.39
C VAL A 130 16.30 4.21 -5.42
N SER A 131 15.24 3.43 -5.60
CA SER A 131 14.13 3.44 -4.65
C SER A 131 14.56 3.00 -3.24
N ALA A 132 13.91 3.52 -2.20
CA ALA A 132 14.24 3.17 -0.80
C ALA A 132 14.20 1.66 -0.49
N PHE A 133 13.41 0.88 -1.24
CA PHE A 133 13.39 -0.58 -1.11
C PHE A 133 14.63 -1.24 -1.72
N ALA A 134 14.99 -0.84 -2.94
CA ALA A 134 16.22 -1.32 -3.57
C ALA A 134 17.42 -0.98 -2.67
N TYR A 135 17.46 0.25 -2.12
CA TYR A 135 18.45 0.63 -1.13
C TYR A 135 18.50 -0.32 0.07
N LYS A 136 17.37 -0.64 0.70
CA LYS A 136 17.32 -1.54 1.86
C LYS A 136 17.81 -2.96 1.54
N VAL A 137 17.46 -3.49 0.37
CA VAL A 137 17.92 -4.80 -0.10
C VAL A 137 19.43 -4.80 -0.29
N TYR A 138 19.97 -3.78 -0.98
CA TYR A 138 21.39 -3.64 -1.23
C TYR A 138 22.19 -3.35 0.04
N ALA A 139 21.73 -2.46 0.91
CA ALA A 139 22.36 -2.14 2.18
C ALA A 139 22.48 -3.37 3.07
N LYS A 140 21.43 -4.21 3.12
CA LYS A 140 21.47 -5.47 3.86
C LYS A 140 22.51 -6.43 3.29
N ALA A 141 22.56 -6.59 1.97
CA ALA A 141 23.54 -7.46 1.31
C ALA A 141 24.98 -6.95 1.49
N TYR A 142 25.18 -5.64 1.39
CA TYR A 142 26.47 -4.96 1.52
C TYR A 142 27.04 -5.04 2.95
N ASN A 143 26.20 -4.83 3.97
CA ASN A 143 26.62 -4.99 5.36
C ASN A 143 27.00 -6.45 5.66
N LEU A 144 26.23 -7.42 5.14
CA LEU A 144 26.53 -8.86 5.28
C LEU A 144 27.84 -9.28 4.59
N SER A 145 28.25 -8.62 3.51
CA SER A 145 29.54 -8.89 2.86
C SER A 145 30.71 -8.26 3.61
N ASN A 146 30.52 -7.06 4.17
CA ASN A 146 31.57 -6.35 4.91
C ASN A 146 31.80 -6.89 6.32
N GLU A 147 30.81 -7.55 6.95
CA GLU A 147 31.01 -8.28 8.22
C GLU A 147 31.76 -9.62 8.06
N LYS A 148 31.88 -10.15 6.84
CA LYS A 148 32.52 -11.44 6.55
C LYS A 148 33.96 -11.34 6.04
N SER A 149 34.50 -10.13 5.91
CA SER A 149 35.86 -9.87 5.48
C SER A 149 36.74 -9.36 6.62
#